data_AF-A0A2H9T6D1-F1
#
_entry.id   AF-A0A2H9T6D1-F1
#
_cell.length_a   1.000
_cell.length_b   1.000
_cell.length_c   1.000
_cell.angle_alpha   90.00
_cell.angle_beta   90.00
_cell.angle_gamma   90.00
#
_symmetry.space_group_name_H-M   'P 1'
#
loop_
_entity.id
_entity.type
_entity.pdbx_description
1 polymer ?
#
loop_
_entity_poly.entity_id
_entity_poly.type
_entity_poly.pdbx_seq_one_letter_code
_entity_poly.pdbx_strand_id
1 'polypeptide(L)'
;MVDGFIHGFRLKFDGPRLTTNCENLVSIKDNESSALVKVFKEIALGRIAGPFHDRPTANLRVSPIGLVPKKDGSWRLIHHLSFPEGSSVNDFIDPSACSVQYSSLDEAIDMISKLGRGGYLAKMDIKSAFRLLPVNPADFELLGFQLKGSFFVDKCLPVGCSYSCALFEKFATFLE
;
A
#
# COMPACT_ATOMS: atom_id res chain seq x y z
N MET A 1 -13.37 3.42 -11.49
CA MET A 1 -12.59 2.22 -11.12
C MET A 1 -11.74 1.73 -12.28
N VAL A 2 -12.34 1.42 -13.44
CA VAL A 2 -11.64 0.95 -14.65
C VAL A 2 -10.46 1.84 -15.06
N ASP A 3 -10.65 3.16 -15.09
CA ASP A 3 -9.60 4.12 -15.42
C ASP A 3 -8.33 3.96 -14.56
N GLY A 4 -8.49 3.66 -13.27
CA GLY A 4 -7.38 3.45 -12.34
C GLY A 4 -6.60 2.16 -12.60
N PHE A 5 -7.20 1.15 -13.25
CA PHE A 5 -6.45 -0.04 -13.69
C PHE A 5 -5.66 0.20 -14.98
N ILE A 6 -6.09 1.16 -15.81
CA ILE A 6 -5.41 1.53 -17.06
C ILE A 6 -4.27 2.52 -16.78
N HIS A 7 -4.54 3.55 -15.96
CA HIS A 7 -3.63 4.66 -15.73
C HIS A 7 -2.99 4.66 -14.34
N GLY A 8 -3.43 3.78 -13.44
CA GLY A 8 -3.03 3.79 -12.04
C GLY A 8 -3.86 4.75 -11.17
N PHE A 9 -4.03 4.39 -9.91
CA PHE A 9 -4.80 5.16 -8.94
C PHE A 9 -3.96 6.28 -8.30
N ARG A 10 -4.53 7.49 -8.22
CA ARG A 10 -3.91 8.64 -7.53
C ARG A 10 -4.05 8.52 -6.01
N LEU A 11 -3.01 8.88 -5.27
CA LEU A 11 -2.94 8.76 -3.80
C LEU A 11 -3.66 9.88 -3.04
N LYS A 12 -4.26 10.85 -3.76
CA LYS A 12 -4.92 12.03 -3.16
C LYS A 12 -3.98 12.88 -2.27
N PHE A 13 -2.70 12.86 -2.57
CA PHE A 13 -1.70 13.71 -1.95
C PHE A 13 -1.76 15.13 -2.52
N ASP A 14 -1.91 16.11 -1.64
CA ASP A 14 -1.97 17.54 -1.98
C ASP A 14 -0.81 18.37 -1.36
N GLY A 15 0.22 17.65 -0.91
CA GLY A 15 1.38 18.26 -0.27
C GLY A 15 2.45 18.72 -1.26
N PRO A 16 3.53 19.33 -0.76
CA PRO A 16 4.66 19.69 -1.57
C PRO A 16 5.43 18.42 -1.99
N ARG A 17 5.72 18.30 -3.30
CA ARG A 17 6.48 17.19 -3.89
C ARG A 17 7.97 17.42 -3.71
N LEU A 18 8.43 17.20 -2.48
CA LEU A 18 9.80 17.41 -2.05
C LEU A 18 10.52 16.10 -1.81
N THR A 19 11.79 16.10 -2.20
CA THR A 19 12.73 15.02 -1.96
C THR A 19 13.01 14.87 -0.47
N THR A 20 13.08 13.62 0.01
CA THR A 20 13.48 13.31 1.39
C THR A 20 14.50 12.19 1.43
N ASN A 21 15.17 12.07 2.56
CA ASN A 21 15.94 10.90 2.95
C ASN A 21 15.56 10.53 4.37
N CYS A 22 15.33 9.24 4.60
CA CYS A 22 15.01 8.71 5.91
C CYS A 22 15.71 7.38 6.10
N GLU A 23 16.11 7.07 7.34
CA GLU A 23 16.63 5.76 7.67
C GLU A 23 15.50 4.72 7.79
N ASN A 24 15.80 3.48 7.41
CA ASN A 24 14.89 2.36 7.61
C ASN A 24 14.73 2.00 9.08
N LEU A 25 13.60 1.36 9.40
CA LEU A 25 13.35 0.85 10.75
C LEU A 25 14.38 -0.24 11.12
N VAL A 26 14.63 -0.39 12.42
CA VAL A 26 15.59 -1.37 12.97
C VAL A 26 15.31 -2.79 12.46
N SER A 27 14.03 -3.15 12.25
CA SER A 27 13.65 -4.46 11.73
C SER A 27 14.22 -4.79 10.35
N ILE A 28 14.52 -3.79 9.51
CA ILE A 28 15.22 -3.98 8.24
C ILE A 28 16.70 -4.26 8.48
N LYS A 29 17.32 -3.54 9.42
CA LYS A 29 18.75 -3.73 9.76
C LYS A 29 18.96 -5.16 10.31
N ASP A 30 18.05 -5.64 11.16
CA ASP A 30 18.13 -6.98 11.76
C ASP A 30 17.80 -8.12 10.79
N ASN A 31 17.02 -7.85 9.73
CA ASN A 31 16.50 -8.88 8.82
C ASN A 31 16.73 -8.52 7.34
N GLU A 32 17.89 -7.94 7.04
CA GLU A 32 18.18 -7.31 5.76
C GLU A 32 18.10 -8.29 4.57
N SER A 33 18.60 -9.52 4.74
CA SER A 33 18.52 -10.57 3.72
C SER A 33 17.06 -10.91 3.37
N SER A 34 16.18 -10.99 4.39
CA SER A 34 14.75 -11.23 4.19
C SER A 34 14.07 -10.06 3.48
N ALA A 35 14.47 -8.83 3.78
CA ALA A 35 13.98 -7.63 3.11
C ALA A 35 14.35 -7.64 1.62
N LEU A 36 15.61 -7.95 1.29
CA LEU A 36 16.10 -8.04 -0.09
C LEU A 36 15.35 -9.11 -0.87
N VAL A 37 15.23 -10.32 -0.34
CA VAL A 37 14.48 -11.41 -0.98
C VAL A 37 13.04 -10.98 -1.27
N LYS A 38 12.41 -10.25 -0.35
CA LYS A 38 11.04 -9.76 -0.53
C LYS A 38 10.95 -8.69 -1.62
N VAL A 39 11.86 -7.71 -1.61
CA VAL A 39 11.91 -6.64 -2.60
C VAL A 39 12.16 -7.21 -4.00
N PHE A 40 13.15 -8.09 -4.17
CA PHE A 40 13.43 -8.73 -5.46
C PHE A 40 12.27 -9.57 -5.98
N LYS A 41 11.53 -10.25 -5.09
CA LYS A 41 10.31 -10.94 -5.47
C LYS A 41 9.24 -9.98 -5.99
N GLU A 42 9.05 -8.82 -5.37
CA GLU A 42 8.08 -7.83 -5.85
C GLU A 42 8.56 -7.12 -7.14
N ILE A 43 9.88 -6.99 -7.35
CA ILE A 43 10.46 -6.54 -8.63
C ILE A 43 10.15 -7.54 -9.75
N ALA A 44 10.37 -8.84 -9.51
CA ALA A 44 10.06 -9.89 -10.47
C ALA A 44 8.56 -9.94 -10.84
N LEU A 45 7.68 -9.55 -9.91
CA LEU A 45 6.24 -9.40 -10.14
C LEU A 45 5.86 -8.06 -10.80
N GLY A 46 6.83 -7.20 -11.10
CA GLY A 46 6.61 -5.89 -11.72
C GLY A 46 5.96 -4.87 -10.80
N ARG A 47 5.92 -5.10 -9.48
CA ARG A 47 5.24 -4.23 -8.50
C ARG A 47 6.17 -3.21 -7.86
N ILE A 48 7.47 -3.46 -7.87
CA ILE A 48 8.50 -2.51 -7.44
C ILE A 48 9.42 -2.26 -8.62
N ALA A 49 9.88 -1.02 -8.78
CA ALA A 49 10.92 -0.65 -9.73
C ALA A 49 12.25 -0.41 -9.02
N GLY A 50 13.35 -0.78 -9.67
CA GLY A 50 14.71 -0.74 -9.13
C GLY A 50 15.40 -2.10 -9.25
N PRO A 51 16.59 -2.29 -8.63
CA PRO A 51 17.36 -1.28 -7.92
C PRO A 51 17.85 -0.16 -8.86
N PHE A 52 17.79 1.09 -8.40
CA PHE A 52 18.42 2.22 -9.08
C PHE A 52 19.65 2.69 -8.29
N HIS A 53 20.75 2.97 -8.99
CA HIS A 53 21.97 3.51 -8.37
C HIS A 53 21.76 4.95 -7.90
N ASP A 54 21.14 5.76 -8.74
CA ASP A 54 20.75 7.14 -8.45
C ASP A 54 19.25 7.25 -8.27
N ARG A 55 18.80 8.41 -7.76
CA ARG A 55 17.36 8.67 -7.63
C ARG A 55 16.70 8.71 -9.02
N PRO A 56 15.66 7.90 -9.27
CA PRO A 56 14.97 7.89 -10.55
C PRO A 56 14.22 9.20 -10.86
N THR A 57 13.84 9.99 -9.84
CA THR A 57 13.23 11.31 -10.01
C THR A 57 13.87 12.32 -9.05
N ALA A 58 13.92 13.60 -9.47
CA ALA A 58 14.49 14.68 -8.65
C ALA A 58 13.75 14.83 -7.31
N ASN A 59 12.42 14.72 -7.35
CA ASN A 59 11.53 14.88 -6.21
C ASN A 59 11.24 13.55 -5.48
N LEU A 60 12.03 12.50 -5.70
CA LEU A 60 11.80 11.20 -5.07
C LEU A 60 11.82 11.32 -3.55
N ARG A 61 10.64 11.15 -2.97
CA ARG A 61 10.44 11.09 -1.53
C ARG A 61 10.78 9.70 -1.04
N VAL A 62 11.80 9.61 -0.19
CA VAL A 62 12.21 8.35 0.45
C VAL A 62 11.58 8.29 1.83
N SER A 63 10.73 7.27 2.04
CA SER A 63 10.17 6.95 3.35
C SER A 63 10.79 5.66 3.91
N PRO A 64 10.90 5.52 5.25
CA PRO A 64 11.41 4.30 5.86
C PRO A 64 10.60 3.07 5.46
N ILE A 65 11.28 1.94 5.29
CA ILE A 65 10.62 0.63 5.25
C ILE A 65 10.87 -0.15 6.54
N GLY A 66 9.99 -1.11 6.79
CA GLY A 66 10.04 -2.02 7.94
C GLY A 66 9.63 -3.43 7.57
N LEU A 67 10.00 -4.40 8.41
CA LEU A 67 9.46 -5.75 8.37
C LEU A 67 8.61 -6.02 9.60
N VAL A 68 7.44 -6.62 9.36
CA VAL A 68 6.51 -7.08 10.40
C VAL A 68 6.33 -8.60 10.25
N PRO A 69 6.49 -9.39 11.32
CA PRO A 69 6.37 -10.84 11.24
C PRO A 69 4.90 -11.22 11.03
N LYS A 70 4.66 -12.28 10.24
CA LYS A 70 3.35 -12.92 10.12
C LYS A 70 3.31 -14.21 10.95
N LYS A 71 2.09 -14.67 11.22
CA LYS A 71 1.83 -15.93 11.94
C LYS A 71 2.41 -17.17 11.23
N ASP A 72 2.58 -17.11 9.91
CA ASP A 72 3.15 -18.19 9.09
C ASP A 72 4.69 -18.19 9.06
N GLY A 73 5.34 -17.33 9.84
CA GLY A 73 6.80 -17.17 9.86
C GLY A 73 7.35 -16.32 8.72
N SER A 74 6.52 -15.88 7.76
CA SER A 74 6.94 -14.98 6.69
C SER A 74 6.91 -13.51 7.13
N TRP A 75 7.62 -12.65 6.41
CA TRP A 75 7.63 -11.21 6.70
C TRP A 75 6.70 -10.41 5.79
N ARG A 76 6.13 -9.35 6.35
CA ARG A 76 5.40 -8.30 5.62
C ARG A 76 6.27 -7.06 5.56
N LEU A 77 6.56 -6.60 4.34
CA LEU A 77 7.19 -5.30 4.11
C LEU A 77 6.14 -4.20 4.35
N ILE A 78 6.47 -3.23 5.19
CA ILE A 78 5.65 -2.04 5.44
C ILE A 78 6.40 -0.81 4.92
N HIS A 79 5.65 0.13 4.36
CA HIS A 79 6.17 1.43 3.90
C HIS A 79 5.68 2.50 4.86
N HIS A 80 6.58 3.10 5.61
CA HIS A 80 6.21 3.99 6.71
C HIS A 80 5.89 5.40 6.19
N LEU A 81 4.72 5.53 5.56
CA LEU A 81 4.26 6.76 4.91
C LEU A 81 3.71 7.82 5.88
N SER A 82 3.69 7.52 7.18
CA SER A 82 3.44 8.48 8.27
C SER A 82 4.73 9.11 8.82
N PHE A 83 5.89 8.88 8.17
CA PHE A 83 7.17 9.44 8.60
C PHE A 83 7.78 10.43 7.57
N PRO A 84 8.47 11.49 8.03
CA PRO A 84 8.46 12.00 9.40
C PRO A 84 7.13 12.70 9.71
N GLU A 85 6.72 12.65 10.98
CA GLU A 85 5.47 13.26 11.45
C GLU A 85 5.42 14.76 11.11
N GLY A 86 4.26 15.25 10.67
CA GLY A 86 4.03 16.65 10.28
C GLY A 86 4.53 17.02 8.88
N SER A 87 5.15 16.09 8.15
CA SER A 87 5.53 16.31 6.76
C SER A 87 5.53 15.04 5.90
N SER A 88 4.94 13.95 6.40
CA SER A 88 4.88 12.65 5.75
C SER A 88 3.92 12.63 4.55
N VAL A 89 3.90 11.53 3.79
CA VAL A 89 2.93 11.40 2.68
C VAL A 89 1.50 11.43 3.22
N ASN A 90 1.26 10.75 4.35
CA ASN A 90 -0.07 10.68 4.95
C ASN A 90 -0.55 12.01 5.54
N ASP A 91 0.35 12.88 6.01
CA ASP A 91 -0.02 14.19 6.57
C ASP A 91 -0.65 15.13 5.54
N PHE A 92 -0.38 14.90 4.25
CA PHE A 92 -0.91 15.69 3.15
C PHE A 92 -2.00 14.96 2.34
N ILE A 93 -2.58 13.90 2.91
CA ILE A 93 -3.77 13.25 2.38
C ILE A 93 -4.95 13.67 3.26
N ASP A 94 -5.97 14.29 2.66
CA ASP A 94 -7.17 14.70 3.38
C ASP A 94 -7.81 13.50 4.11
N PRO A 95 -7.96 13.55 5.45
CA PRO A 95 -8.64 12.51 6.21
C PRO A 95 -10.07 12.23 5.73
N SER A 96 -10.76 13.23 5.18
CA SER A 96 -12.12 13.07 4.64
C SER A 96 -12.16 12.07 3.47
N ALA A 97 -11.10 12.05 2.66
CA ALA A 97 -10.96 11.12 1.55
C ALA A 97 -10.62 9.68 1.99
N CYS A 98 -10.16 9.52 3.24
CA CYS A 98 -9.80 8.22 3.83
C CYS A 98 -10.98 7.55 4.56
N SER A 99 -12.11 8.24 4.72
CA SER A 99 -13.28 7.68 5.40
C SER A 99 -13.87 6.53 4.60
N VAL A 100 -14.10 5.41 5.28
CA VAL A 100 -14.73 4.18 4.78
C VAL A 100 -15.98 3.91 5.57
N GLN A 101 -17.06 3.58 4.87
CA GLN A 101 -18.32 3.12 5.47
C GLN A 101 -18.40 1.62 5.23
N TYR A 102 -18.18 0.83 6.28
CA TYR A 102 -18.34 -0.62 6.20
C TYR A 102 -19.78 -1.00 6.54
N SER A 103 -20.25 -2.09 5.93
CA SER A 103 -21.51 -2.71 6.34
C SER A 103 -21.43 -3.17 7.80
N SER A 104 -22.49 -2.95 8.55
CA SER A 104 -22.61 -3.36 9.94
C SER A 104 -22.80 -4.87 10.08
N LEU A 105 -22.49 -5.41 11.27
CA LEU A 105 -22.79 -6.80 11.58
C LEU A 105 -24.30 -7.08 11.53
N ASP A 106 -25.11 -6.13 11.96
CA ASP A 106 -26.57 -6.26 11.97
C ASP A 106 -27.13 -6.38 10.55
N GLU A 107 -26.64 -5.57 9.61
CA GLU A 107 -27.01 -5.70 8.19
C GLU A 107 -26.62 -7.07 7.63
N ALA A 108 -25.46 -7.60 7.99
CA ALA A 108 -25.04 -8.94 7.59
C ALA A 108 -25.95 -10.03 8.19
N ILE A 109 -26.31 -9.90 9.47
CA ILE A 109 -27.24 -10.82 10.15
C ILE A 109 -28.62 -10.77 9.50
N ASP A 110 -29.12 -9.58 9.17
CA ASP A 110 -30.40 -9.38 8.48
C ASP A 110 -30.39 -10.03 7.09
N MET A 111 -29.31 -9.86 6.33
CA MET A 111 -29.14 -10.51 5.02
C MET A 111 -29.18 -12.04 5.14
N ILE A 112 -28.44 -12.60 6.09
CA ILE A 112 -28.41 -14.05 6.33
C ILE A 112 -29.78 -14.56 6.81
N SER A 113 -30.45 -13.81 7.67
CA SER A 113 -31.77 -14.17 8.20
C SER A 113 -32.84 -14.20 7.10
N LYS A 114 -32.77 -13.26 6.14
CA LYS A 114 -33.67 -13.21 4.97
C LYS A 114 -33.47 -14.37 3.98
N LEU A 115 -32.25 -14.92 3.85
CA LEU A 115 -31.99 -16.11 3.03
C LEU A 115 -32.73 -17.37 3.54
N GLY A 116 -33.05 -17.40 4.83
CA GLY A 116 -33.82 -18.49 5.44
C GLY A 116 -33.06 -19.80 5.61
N ARG A 117 -33.76 -20.83 6.09
CA ARG A 117 -33.16 -22.17 6.29
C ARG A 117 -32.83 -22.81 4.95
N GLY A 118 -31.61 -23.33 4.83
CA GLY A 118 -31.11 -23.93 3.59
C GLY A 118 -30.36 -22.96 2.67
N GLY A 119 -30.18 -21.70 3.08
CA GLY A 119 -29.34 -20.74 2.36
C GLY A 119 -27.86 -21.13 2.38
N TYR A 120 -27.16 -20.84 1.28
CA TYR A 120 -25.72 -21.07 1.16
C TYR A 120 -24.96 -19.76 1.37
N LEU A 121 -23.91 -19.81 2.19
CA LEU A 121 -23.00 -18.70 2.42
C LEU A 121 -21.62 -19.04 1.86
N ALA A 122 -21.08 -18.15 1.04
CA ALA A 122 -19.71 -18.23 0.55
C ALA A 122 -18.90 -17.03 1.05
N LYS A 123 -17.63 -17.26 1.40
CA LYS A 123 -16.67 -16.21 1.72
C LYS A 123 -15.48 -16.33 0.78
N MET A 124 -15.11 -15.22 0.16
CA MET A 124 -13.87 -15.11 -0.62
C MET A 124 -12.88 -14.20 0.10
N ASP A 125 -11.61 -14.59 0.16
CA ASP A 125 -10.53 -13.76 0.71
C ASP A 125 -9.57 -13.36 -0.43
N ILE A 126 -9.38 -12.06 -0.62
CA ILE A 126 -8.51 -11.54 -1.68
C ILE A 126 -7.07 -11.44 -1.15
N LYS A 127 -6.23 -12.38 -1.56
CA LYS A 127 -4.82 -12.39 -1.18
C LYS A 127 -4.09 -11.18 -1.76
N SER A 128 -3.36 -10.46 -0.90
CA SER A 128 -2.53 -9.31 -1.28
C SER A 128 -3.31 -8.20 -1.99
N ALA A 129 -4.53 -7.97 -1.54
CA ALA A 129 -5.51 -7.09 -2.17
C ALA A 129 -4.96 -5.69 -2.57
N PHE A 130 -4.23 -5.00 -1.70
CA PHE A 130 -3.62 -3.70 -2.04
C PHE A 130 -2.62 -3.78 -3.21
N ARG A 131 -1.90 -4.90 -3.36
CA ARG A 131 -0.93 -5.09 -4.45
C ARG A 131 -1.60 -5.30 -5.82
N LEU A 132 -2.94 -5.46 -5.86
CA LEU A 132 -3.70 -5.51 -7.10
C LEU A 132 -3.95 -4.13 -7.69
N LEU A 133 -3.84 -3.07 -6.88
CA LEU A 133 -4.16 -1.70 -7.27
C LEU A 133 -2.86 -0.99 -7.69
N PRO A 134 -2.62 -0.75 -8.99
CA PRO A 134 -1.46 0.01 -9.45
C PRO A 134 -1.60 1.47 -9.06
N VAL A 135 -0.49 2.10 -8.69
CA VAL A 135 -0.46 3.55 -8.41
C VAL A 135 -0.21 4.28 -9.72
N ASN A 136 -0.78 5.48 -9.84
CA ASN A 136 -0.54 6.32 -11.00
C ASN A 136 0.94 6.74 -11.07
N PRO A 137 1.58 6.70 -12.26
CA PRO A 137 2.97 7.13 -12.41
C PRO A 137 3.27 8.54 -11.89
N ALA A 138 2.29 9.45 -11.92
CA ALA A 138 2.44 10.80 -11.36
C ALA A 138 2.69 10.82 -9.84
N ASP A 139 2.34 9.75 -9.12
CA ASP A 139 2.51 9.64 -7.67
C ASP A 139 3.65 8.69 -7.27
N PHE A 140 4.37 8.10 -8.23
CA PHE A 140 5.50 7.20 -7.96
C PHE A 140 6.61 7.86 -7.15
N GLU A 141 6.85 9.15 -7.35
CA GLU A 141 7.85 9.88 -6.58
C GLU A 141 7.52 9.97 -5.07
N LEU A 142 6.27 9.74 -4.67
CA LEU A 142 5.86 9.71 -3.26
C LEU A 142 6.15 8.36 -2.60
N LEU A 143 6.43 7.32 -3.40
CA LEU A 143 6.55 5.93 -2.96
C LEU A 143 7.98 5.41 -3.10
N GLY A 144 8.97 6.28 -2.89
CA GLY A 144 10.36 5.91 -2.83
C GLY A 144 10.75 5.25 -1.50
N PHE A 145 11.69 4.32 -1.56
CA PHE A 145 12.42 3.81 -0.40
C PHE A 145 13.85 3.44 -0.79
N GLN A 146 14.72 3.28 0.21
CA GLN A 146 16.10 2.84 0.02
C GLN A 146 16.34 1.49 0.70
N LEU A 147 17.17 0.65 0.07
CA LEU A 147 17.66 -0.59 0.66
C LEU A 147 19.05 -0.89 0.10
N LYS A 148 20.02 -1.25 0.95
CA LYS A 148 21.41 -1.51 0.54
C LYS A 148 22.04 -0.39 -0.33
N GLY A 149 21.72 0.87 -0.03
CA GLY A 149 22.23 2.02 -0.78
C GLY A 149 21.65 2.20 -2.18
N SER A 150 20.70 1.35 -2.61
CA SER A 150 19.97 1.50 -3.86
C SER A 150 18.59 2.10 -3.61
N PHE A 151 18.06 2.82 -4.60
CA PHE A 151 16.71 3.36 -4.58
C PHE A 151 15.72 2.40 -5.23
N PHE A 152 14.50 2.40 -4.71
CA PHE A 152 13.38 1.63 -5.20
C PHE A 152 12.11 2.47 -5.17
N VAL A 153 11.16 2.12 -6.04
CA VAL A 153 9.86 2.79 -6.12
C VAL A 153 8.77 1.73 -6.09
N ASP A 154 7.83 1.87 -5.15
CA ASP A 154 6.64 1.03 -5.14
C ASP A 154 5.65 1.54 -6.20
N LYS A 155 5.20 0.62 -7.08
CA LYS A 155 4.26 0.93 -8.16
C LYS A 155 2.85 0.46 -7.86
N CYS A 156 2.65 -0.20 -6.73
CA CYS A 156 1.35 -0.62 -6.26
C CYS A 156 1.03 0.07 -4.95
N LEU A 157 -0.25 0.04 -4.58
CA LEU A 157 -0.73 0.67 -3.37
C LEU A 157 -0.04 0.03 -2.14
N PRO A 158 0.75 0.79 -1.37
CA PRO A 158 1.55 0.25 -0.28
C PRO A 158 0.72 0.06 0.99
N VAL A 159 1.17 -0.90 1.80
CA VAL A 159 0.69 -1.03 3.18
C VAL A 159 1.34 0.10 3.99
N GLY A 160 0.51 1.05 4.43
CA GLY A 160 0.95 2.23 5.19
C GLY A 160 0.43 3.56 4.66
N CYS A 161 -0.16 3.61 3.45
CA CYS A 161 -0.85 4.82 2.96
C CYS A 161 -2.25 4.92 3.59
N SER A 162 -2.60 6.11 4.10
CA SER A 162 -3.90 6.38 4.72
C SER A 162 -5.08 6.21 3.76
N TYR A 163 -4.87 6.58 2.49
CA TYR A 163 -5.88 6.44 1.43
C TYR A 163 -6.10 4.98 0.98
N SER A 164 -5.19 4.05 1.32
CA SER A 164 -5.24 2.68 0.82
C SER A 164 -6.55 1.97 1.17
N CYS A 165 -7.06 2.17 2.38
CA CYS A 165 -8.29 1.53 2.84
C CYS A 165 -9.52 2.04 2.05
N ALA A 166 -9.65 3.35 1.89
CA ALA A 166 -10.75 3.95 1.14
C ALA A 166 -10.75 3.56 -0.34
N LEU A 167 -9.58 3.44 -0.94
CA LEU A 167 -9.48 3.00 -2.32
C LEU A 167 -9.82 1.51 -2.46
N PHE A 168 -9.37 0.68 -1.52
CA PHE A 168 -9.68 -0.74 -1.52
C PHE A 168 -11.17 -1.01 -1.29
N GLU A 169 -11.82 -0.26 -0.40
CA GLU A 169 -13.27 -0.39 -0.19
C GLU A 169 -14.05 -0.10 -1.47
N LYS A 170 -13.71 0.99 -2.18
CA LYS A 170 -14.30 1.28 -3.49
C LYS A 170 -14.09 0.16 -4.50
N PHE A 171 -12.93 -0.51 -4.44
CA PHE A 171 -12.65 -1.67 -5.28
C PHE A 171 -13.49 -2.88 -4.88
N ALA A 172 -13.65 -3.15 -3.58
CA ALA A 172 -14.49 -4.23 -3.08
C ALA A 172 -15.96 -4.05 -3.51
N THR A 173 -16.54 -2.87 -3.30
CA THR A 173 -17.91 -2.54 -3.76
C THR A 173 -18.05 -2.62 -5.29
N PHE A 174 -16.97 -2.38 -6.05
CA PHE A 174 -17.00 -2.55 -7.50
C PHE A 174 -17.02 -4.02 -7.96
N LEU A 175 -16.59 -4.96 -7.11
CA LEU A 175 -16.62 -6.39 -7.40
C LEU A 175 -17.95 -7.07 -7.02
N GLU A 176 -18.76 -6.43 -6.18
CA GLU A 176 -20.13 -6.86 -5.83
C GLU A 176 -21.10 -6.60 -6.99
#